data_AF-A0A5B1L384-F1
#
_entry.id   AF-A0A5B1L384-F1
#
_cell.length_a   1.000
_cell.length_b   1.000
_cell.length_c   1.000
_cell.angle_alpha   90.00
_cell.angle_beta   90.00
_cell.angle_gamma   90.00
#
_symmetry.space_group_name_H-M   'P 1'
#
loop_
_entity.id
_entity.type
_entity.pdbx_description
1 polymer ?
#
loop_
_entity_poly.entity_id
_entity_poly.type
_entity_poly.pdbx_seq_one_letter_code
_entity_poly.pdbx_strand_id
1 'polypeptide(L)'
;PAATIADLQAQLDEFRDTYNNHRPHRAHRRTTPAAVYAALPKASPATAADPGIHYRLRYDRVDVWGKVSFRRAGRMHPLGVGYAHRGTKILAIADDTTV
;
A
#
# COMPACT_ATOMS: atom_id res chain seq x y z
N PRO A 1 28.25 25.69 9.26
CA PRO A 1 27.12 24.85 9.74
C PRO A 1 25.83 25.66 9.62
N ALA A 2 24.68 25.03 9.35
CA ALA A 2 23.39 25.72 9.30
C ALA A 2 23.00 26.27 10.68
N ALA A 3 22.47 27.50 10.73
CA ALA A 3 22.03 28.16 11.96
C ALA A 3 20.52 27.96 12.22
N THR A 4 19.75 27.70 11.17
CA THR A 4 18.31 27.44 11.22
C THR A 4 17.92 26.21 10.39
N ILE A 5 16.68 25.73 10.56
CA ILE A 5 16.13 24.65 9.74
C ILE A 5 16.07 25.07 8.26
N ALA A 6 15.76 26.33 7.97
CA ALA A 6 15.72 26.85 6.60
C ALA A 6 17.12 26.81 5.96
N ASP A 7 18.17 27.19 6.70
CA ASP A 7 19.54 27.13 6.22
C ASP A 7 19.99 25.68 5.96
N LEU A 8 19.57 24.75 6.82
CA LEU A 8 19.85 23.32 6.63
C LEU A 8 19.16 22.80 5.37
N GLN A 9 17.89 23.18 5.16
CA GLN A 9 17.13 22.78 3.98
C GLN A 9 17.80 23.29 2.69
N ALA A 10 18.25 24.54 2.67
CA ALA A 10 18.97 25.11 1.54
C ALA A 10 20.26 24.34 1.22
N GLN A 11 21.06 23.99 2.24
CA GLN A 11 22.28 23.18 2.07
C GLN A 11 21.98 21.78 1.53
N LEU A 12 20.92 21.13 2.02
CA LEU A 12 20.51 19.81 1.53
C LEU A 12 20.00 19.86 0.10
N ASP A 13 19.26 20.91 -0.27
CA ASP A 13 18.78 21.10 -1.63
C ASP A 13 19.93 21.35 -2.61
N GLU A 14 20.91 22.18 -2.24
CA GLU A 14 22.14 22.40 -3.01
C GLU A 14 22.95 21.10 -3.18
N PHE A 15 23.12 20.34 -2.09
CA PHE A 15 23.80 19.05 -2.15
C PHE A 15 23.06 18.07 -3.07
N ARG A 16 21.73 17.98 -2.96
CA ARG A 16 20.90 17.11 -3.80
C ARG A 16 21.06 17.46 -5.28
N ASP A 17 21.02 18.74 -5.62
CA ASP A 17 21.19 19.20 -7.00
C ASP A 17 22.59 18.86 -7.53
N THR A 18 23.62 19.24 -6.76
CA THR A 18 25.02 18.96 -7.10
C THR A 18 25.28 17.48 -7.31
N TYR A 19 24.84 16.63 -6.38
CA TYR A 19 25.10 15.20 -6.44
C TYR A 19 24.34 14.53 -7.60
N ASN A 20 23.05 14.83 -7.78
CA ASN A 20 22.23 14.12 -8.75
C ASN A 20 22.43 14.63 -10.19
N ASN A 21 22.55 15.95 -10.36
CA ASN A 21 22.46 16.59 -11.68
C ASN A 21 23.82 17.01 -12.24
N HIS A 22 24.77 17.40 -11.39
CA HIS A 22 26.06 17.96 -11.86
C HIS A 22 27.24 17.02 -11.69
N ARG A 23 27.28 16.22 -10.62
CA ARG A 23 28.44 15.41 -10.25
C ARG A 23 28.64 14.22 -11.22
N PRO A 24 29.78 14.17 -11.93
CA PRO A 24 30.16 12.98 -12.68
C PRO A 24 30.45 11.81 -11.73
N HIS A 25 29.73 10.70 -11.85
CA HIS A 25 29.84 9.59 -10.90
C HIS A 25 30.70 8.44 -11.45
N ARG A 26 31.72 8.00 -10.68
CA ARG A 26 32.69 6.98 -11.12
C ARG A 26 32.03 5.64 -11.45
N ALA A 27 31.04 5.21 -10.65
CA ALA A 27 30.31 3.95 -10.91
C ALA A 27 29.46 4.01 -12.19
N HIS A 28 29.18 5.22 -12.70
CA HIS A 28 28.39 5.46 -13.89
C HIS A 28 29.26 5.92 -15.07
N ARG A 29 30.54 5.55 -15.10
CA ARG A 29 31.48 5.93 -16.17
C ARG A 29 31.54 7.45 -16.40
N ARG A 30 31.46 8.24 -15.31
CA ARG A 30 31.42 9.71 -15.31
C ARG A 30 30.12 10.34 -15.84
N THR A 31 29.06 9.57 -16.02
CA THR A 31 27.71 10.10 -16.22
C THR A 31 27.10 10.51 -14.88
N THR A 32 26.16 11.46 -14.89
CA THR A 32 25.46 11.94 -13.69
C THR A 32 24.43 10.91 -13.22
N PRO A 33 24.17 10.79 -11.91
CA PRO A 33 23.15 9.89 -11.39
C PRO A 33 21.77 10.10 -12.03
N ALA A 34 21.36 11.35 -12.25
CA ALA A 34 20.09 11.69 -12.89
C ALA A 34 20.00 11.17 -14.33
N ALA A 35 21.07 11.32 -15.13
CA ALA A 35 21.09 10.82 -16.50
C ALA A 35 21.03 9.29 -16.57
N VAL A 36 21.72 8.58 -15.66
CA VAL A 36 21.60 7.12 -15.56
C VAL A 36 20.18 6.71 -15.17
N TYR A 37 19.62 7.34 -14.13
CA TYR A 37 18.26 7.05 -13.71
C TYR A 37 17.24 7.26 -14.84
N ALA A 38 17.36 8.34 -15.61
CA ALA A 38 16.48 8.64 -16.73
C ALA A 38 16.62 7.66 -17.91
N ALA A 39 17.82 7.11 -18.13
CA ALA A 39 18.08 6.15 -19.21
C ALA A 39 17.52 4.74 -18.92
N LEU A 40 17.31 4.38 -17.66
CA LEU A 40 16.78 3.07 -17.28
C LEU A 40 15.24 3.06 -17.37
N PRO A 41 14.64 1.97 -17.90
CA PRO A 41 13.21 1.72 -17.76
C PRO A 41 12.81 1.83 -16.29
N LYS A 42 11.77 2.61 -15.99
CA LYS A 42 11.27 2.69 -14.63
C LYS A 42 10.70 1.34 -14.24
N ALA A 43 11.04 0.90 -13.03
CA ALA A 43 10.31 -0.21 -12.43
C ALA A 43 8.86 0.24 -12.27
N SER A 44 7.99 -0.27 -13.14
CA SER A 44 6.57 -0.29 -12.88
C SER A 44 6.31 -1.44 -11.91
N PRO A 45 5.37 -1.31 -10.96
CA PRO A 45 4.85 -2.50 -10.30
C PRO A 45 4.45 -3.48 -11.40
N ALA A 46 4.86 -4.75 -11.26
CA ALA A 46 4.33 -5.81 -12.11
C ALA A 46 2.82 -5.65 -12.07
N THR A 47 2.17 -5.50 -13.23
CA THR A 47 0.72 -5.28 -13.34
C THR A 47 0.04 -6.18 -12.32
N ALA A 48 -0.36 -5.59 -11.20
CA ALA A 48 -1.09 -6.31 -10.19
C ALA A 48 -2.35 -6.75 -10.93
N ALA A 49 -2.73 -8.03 -10.80
CA ALA A 49 -4.06 -8.43 -11.15
C ALA A 49 -5.01 -7.42 -10.46
N ASP A 50 -5.65 -6.59 -11.27
CA ASP A 50 -6.57 -5.51 -10.92
C ASP A 50 -6.15 -4.59 -9.74
N PRO A 51 -5.73 -3.32 -9.98
CA PRO A 51 -5.30 -2.39 -8.93
C PRO A 51 -6.42 -1.92 -7.97
N GLY A 52 -7.63 -2.50 -8.02
CA GLY A 52 -8.81 -1.91 -7.41
C GLY A 52 -9.63 -2.75 -6.45
N ILE A 53 -9.35 -4.05 -6.24
CA ILE A 53 -10.24 -4.88 -5.44
C ILE A 53 -9.50 -5.72 -4.40
N HIS A 54 -9.30 -5.13 -3.22
CA HIS A 54 -8.88 -5.87 -2.05
C HIS A 54 -10.10 -6.53 -1.40
N TYR A 55 -10.16 -7.86 -1.44
CA TYR A 55 -11.15 -8.61 -0.69
C TYR A 55 -10.56 -9.07 0.65
N ARG A 56 -11.27 -8.78 1.74
CA ARG A 56 -11.06 -9.46 3.01
C ARG A 56 -11.88 -10.76 3.01
N LEU A 57 -11.16 -11.88 2.96
CA LEU A 57 -11.75 -13.20 3.11
C LEU A 57 -11.75 -13.62 4.59
N ARG A 58 -12.88 -14.16 5.06
CA ARG A 58 -12.97 -14.74 6.40
C ARG A 58 -13.74 -16.05 6.36
N TYR A 59 -13.11 -17.10 6.87
CA TYR A 59 -13.73 -18.41 7.03
C TYR A 59 -14.34 -18.48 8.43
N ASP A 60 -15.67 -18.56 8.48
CA ASP A 60 -16.43 -18.56 9.72
C ASP A 60 -17.39 -19.75 9.77
N ARG A 61 -18.07 -19.89 10.90
CA ARG A 61 -19.16 -20.84 11.09
C ARG A 61 -20.37 -20.09 11.62
N VAL A 62 -21.55 -20.37 11.08
CA VAL A 62 -22.82 -19.79 11.56
C VAL A 62 -23.04 -20.17 13.01
N ASP A 63 -23.38 -19.19 13.84
CA ASP A 63 -23.62 -19.41 15.27
C ASP A 63 -24.89 -20.23 15.54
N VAL A 64 -25.14 -20.52 16.82
CA VAL A 64 -26.29 -21.32 17.27
C VAL A 64 -27.65 -20.65 16.99
N TRP A 65 -27.66 -19.33 16.77
CA TRP A 65 -28.86 -18.54 16.49
C TRP A 65 -29.05 -18.27 15.00
N GLY A 66 -28.19 -18.83 14.14
CA GLY A 66 -28.26 -18.62 12.69
C GLY A 66 -27.67 -17.29 12.22
N LYS A 67 -26.73 -16.70 12.97
CA LYS A 67 -26.11 -15.41 12.66
C LYS A 67 -24.60 -15.54 12.51
N VAL A 68 -24.00 -14.53 11.87
CA VAL A 68 -22.56 -14.30 11.85
C VAL A 68 -22.32 -12.83 12.15
N SER A 69 -21.22 -12.52 12.84
CA SER A 69 -20.83 -11.14 13.13
C SER A 69 -19.55 -10.78 12.39
N PHE A 70 -19.61 -9.76 11.54
CA PHE A 70 -18.47 -9.27 10.77
C PHE A 70 -18.08 -7.87 11.25
N ARG A 71 -16.79 -7.61 11.48
CA ARG A 71 -16.27 -6.31 11.93
C ARG A 71 -15.56 -5.59 10.80
N ARG A 72 -16.01 -4.36 10.48
CA ARG A 72 -15.43 -3.50 9.44
C ARG A 72 -15.52 -2.04 9.84
N ALA A 73 -14.48 -1.25 9.52
CA ALA A 73 -14.40 0.17 9.86
C ALA A 73 -14.74 0.48 11.34
N GLY A 74 -14.30 -0.39 12.27
CA GLY A 74 -14.60 -0.28 13.70
C GLY A 74 -16.03 -0.67 14.12
N ARG A 75 -16.95 -0.93 13.18
CA ARG A 75 -18.34 -1.31 13.45
C ARG A 75 -18.56 -2.83 13.34
N MET A 76 -19.37 -3.39 14.23
CA MET A 76 -19.85 -4.76 14.15
C MET A 76 -21.14 -4.82 13.33
N HIS A 77 -21.20 -5.71 12.34
CA HIS A 77 -22.34 -5.97 11.48
C HIS A 77 -22.88 -7.38 11.78
N PRO A 78 -24.08 -7.50 12.38
CA PRO A 78 -24.75 -8.78 12.52
C PRO A 78 -25.42 -9.15 11.20
N LEU A 79 -25.08 -10.32 10.65
CA LEU A 79 -25.62 -10.86 9.41
C LEU A 79 -26.45 -12.10 9.75
N GLY A 80 -27.74 -12.07 9.43
CA GLY A 80 -28.64 -13.21 9.62
C GLY A 80 -28.52 -14.17 8.43
N VAL A 81 -28.09 -15.40 8.70
CA VAL A 81 -28.07 -16.48 7.69
C VAL A 81 -29.32 -17.34 7.83
N GLY A 82 -29.85 -17.48 9.04
CA GLY A 82 -31.05 -18.25 9.37
C GLY A 82 -30.75 -19.45 10.26
N TYR A 83 -31.69 -19.78 11.14
CA TYR A 83 -31.53 -20.84 12.15
C TYR A 83 -31.27 -22.23 11.53
N ALA A 84 -31.80 -22.47 10.32
CA ALA A 84 -31.58 -23.71 9.57
C ALA A 84 -30.10 -23.94 9.23
N HIS A 85 -29.30 -22.87 9.13
CA HIS A 85 -27.90 -22.94 8.74
C HIS A 85 -26.93 -22.95 9.93
N ARG A 86 -27.42 -23.10 11.16
CA ARG A 86 -26.59 -23.14 12.36
C ARG A 86 -25.45 -24.16 12.22
N GLY A 87 -24.25 -23.76 12.60
CA GLY A 87 -23.09 -24.64 12.50
C GLY A 87 -22.64 -24.93 11.06
N THR A 88 -23.13 -24.22 10.04
CA THR A 88 -22.60 -24.37 8.66
C THR A 88 -21.34 -23.54 8.50
N LYS A 89 -20.33 -24.06 7.79
CA LYS A 89 -19.14 -23.28 7.42
C LYS A 89 -19.51 -22.27 6.34
N ILE A 90 -18.98 -21.06 6.44
CA ILE A 90 -19.20 -20.00 5.45
C ILE A 90 -17.87 -19.34 5.05
N LEU A 91 -17.88 -18.73 3.87
CA LEU A 91 -16.86 -17.79 3.41
C LEU A 91 -17.50 -16.41 3.34
N ALA A 92 -17.09 -15.50 4.21
CA ALA A 92 -17.45 -14.09 4.12
C ALA A 92 -16.42 -13.37 3.25
N ILE A 93 -16.93 -12.62 2.26
CA ILE A 93 -16.14 -11.81 1.33
C ILE A 93 -16.59 -10.38 1.52
N ALA A 94 -15.66 -9.48 1.87
CA ALA A 94 -15.94 -8.07 1.98
C ALA A 94 -14.95 -7.28 1.12
N ASP A 95 -15.46 -6.33 0.37
CA ASP A 95 -14.64 -5.36 -0.35
C ASP A 95 -14.41 -4.08 0.49
N ASP A 96 -13.71 -3.11 -0.09
CA ASP A 96 -13.37 -1.83 0.54
C ASP A 96 -14.55 -0.86 0.71
N THR A 97 -15.76 -1.20 0.26
CA THR A 97 -16.97 -0.37 0.32
C THR A 97 -18.22 -1.10 0.83
N THR A 98 -18.30 -2.42 0.68
CA THR A 98 -19.51 -3.23 0.90
C THR A 98 -19.32 -4.23 2.05
N VAL A 99 -20.37 -4.48 2.82
CA VAL A 99 -20.51 -5.60 3.77
C VAL A 99 -21.76 -6.37 3.42
#